data_AF-A0A8H4FMW2-F1
#
_entry.id   AF-A0A8H4FMW2-F1
#
_cell.length_a   1.000
_cell.length_b   1.000
_cell.length_c   1.000
_cell.angle_alpha   90.00
_cell.angle_beta   90.00
_cell.angle_gamma   90.00
#
_symmetry.space_group_name_H-M   'P 1'
#
loop_
_entity.id
_entity.type
_entity.pdbx_description
1 polymer ?
#
loop_
_entity_poly.entity_id
_entity_poly.type
_entity_poly.pdbx_seq_one_letter_code
_entity_poly.pdbx_strand_id
1 'polypeptide(L)'
;MPSVKNPNHRSKNRLAAQANKAKKVRQKRSEENKHKIAKSDAQRGARPGLMPNSGPNAPLSKKKAKKLEKKIAHAIRRKMAEDGEVEMADLEEDEEAEEEKPANEVEMDNIA
;
A
#
# COMPACT_ATOMS: atom_id res chain seq x y z
N MET A 1 -30.03 28.16 -23.22
CA MET A 1 -31.34 28.77 -23.45
C MET A 1 -32.45 27.74 -23.20
N PRO A 2 -33.56 28.13 -22.55
CA PRO A 2 -34.77 27.30 -22.47
C PRO A 2 -35.29 26.97 -23.87
N SER A 3 -36.04 25.87 -24.01
CA SER A 3 -36.62 25.50 -25.31
C SER A 3 -37.57 26.62 -25.77
N VAL A 4 -37.38 27.13 -26.98
CA VAL A 4 -38.22 28.20 -27.57
C VAL A 4 -39.70 27.78 -27.63
N LYS A 5 -39.97 26.47 -27.76
CA LYS A 5 -41.32 25.91 -27.86
C LYS A 5 -41.96 25.55 -26.51
N ASN A 6 -41.15 25.36 -25.46
CA ASN A 6 -41.66 25.06 -24.12
C ASN A 6 -40.65 25.59 -23.08
N PRO A 7 -40.87 26.79 -22.54
CA PRO A 7 -39.92 27.42 -21.61
C PRO A 7 -39.77 26.62 -20.30
N ASN A 8 -40.75 25.80 -19.96
CA ASN A 8 -40.73 24.91 -18.78
C ASN A 8 -39.93 23.62 -19.03
N HIS A 9 -39.63 23.30 -20.30
CA HIS A 9 -38.85 22.12 -20.65
C HIS A 9 -37.38 22.48 -20.94
N ARG A 10 -36.49 21.55 -20.60
CA ARG A 10 -35.07 21.68 -20.90
C ARG A 10 -34.85 21.61 -22.42
N SER A 11 -33.99 22.47 -22.95
CA SER A 11 -33.61 22.39 -24.36
C SER A 11 -32.87 21.08 -24.67
N LYS A 12 -33.01 20.58 -25.90
CA LYS A 12 -32.32 19.36 -26.38
C LYS A 12 -30.81 19.41 -26.11
N ASN A 13 -30.19 20.58 -26.33
CA ASN A 13 -28.77 20.80 -26.06
C ASN A 13 -28.43 20.63 -24.57
N ARG A 14 -29.31 21.07 -23.67
CA ARG A 14 -29.13 20.90 -22.23
C ARG A 14 -29.23 19.44 -21.81
N LEU A 15 -30.15 18.69 -22.41
CA LEU A 15 -30.30 17.24 -22.19
C LEU A 15 -29.05 16.48 -22.67
N ALA A 16 -28.57 16.78 -23.88
CA ALA A 16 -27.35 16.19 -24.42
C ALA A 16 -26.11 16.49 -23.54
N ALA A 17 -25.96 17.73 -23.09
CA ALA A 17 -24.87 18.12 -22.19
C ALA A 17 -24.92 17.37 -20.84
N GLN A 18 -26.12 17.16 -20.28
CA GLN A 18 -26.28 16.39 -19.05
C GLN A 18 -25.99 14.90 -19.24
N ALA A 19 -26.46 14.31 -20.34
CA ALA A 19 -26.12 12.93 -20.67
C ALA A 19 -24.61 12.74 -20.82
N ASN A 20 -23.92 13.67 -21.49
CA ASN A 20 -22.47 13.65 -21.61
C ASN A 20 -21.76 13.83 -20.27
N LYS A 21 -22.25 14.72 -19.40
CA LYS A 21 -21.73 14.88 -18.04
C LYS A 21 -21.88 13.58 -17.23
N ALA A 22 -23.05 12.94 -17.29
CA ALA A 22 -23.29 11.66 -16.61
C ALA A 22 -22.39 10.55 -17.15
N LYS A 23 -22.22 10.44 -18.47
CA LYS A 23 -21.28 9.48 -19.10
C LYS A 23 -19.85 9.68 -18.61
N LYS A 24 -19.34 10.92 -18.58
CA LYS A 24 -17.99 11.24 -18.07
C LYS A 24 -17.82 10.87 -16.60
N VAL A 25 -18.83 11.13 -15.76
CA VAL A 25 -18.80 10.74 -14.34
C VAL A 25 -18.78 9.22 -14.18
N ARG A 26 -19.59 8.50 -14.96
CA ARG A 26 -19.61 7.03 -14.96
C ARG A 26 -18.26 6.45 -15.39
N GLN A 27 -17.66 6.98 -16.45
CA GLN A 27 -16.34 6.55 -16.93
C GLN A 27 -15.28 6.72 -15.84
N LYS A 28 -15.19 7.90 -15.21
CA LYS A 28 -14.25 8.17 -14.11
C LYS A 28 -14.43 7.20 -12.94
N ARG A 29 -15.67 6.98 -12.49
CA ARG A 29 -15.97 6.01 -11.42
C ARG A 29 -15.60 4.58 -11.80
N SER A 30 -15.82 4.20 -13.05
CA SER A 30 -15.45 2.87 -13.55
C SER A 30 -13.94 2.66 -13.58
N GLU A 31 -13.19 3.68 -13.99
CA GLU A 31 -11.71 3.65 -14.01
C GLU A 31 -11.13 3.57 -12.59
N GLU A 32 -11.68 4.35 -11.66
CA GLU A 32 -11.33 4.31 -10.23
C GLU A 32 -11.58 2.90 -9.64
N ASN A 33 -12.74 2.31 -9.93
CA ASN A 33 -13.11 0.97 -9.43
C ASN A 33 -12.31 -0.17 -10.09
N LYS A 34 -11.91 -0.02 -11.36
CA LYS A 34 -11.18 -1.07 -12.09
C LYS A 34 -9.84 -1.40 -11.45
N HIS A 35 -9.15 -0.37 -10.94
CA HIS A 35 -7.80 -0.52 -10.38
C HIS A 35 -7.77 -0.37 -8.85
N LYS A 36 -8.89 0.00 -8.22
CA LYS A 36 -9.01 0.26 -6.77
C LYS A 36 -7.99 1.29 -6.26
N ILE A 37 -7.59 2.23 -7.14
CA ILE A 37 -6.63 3.28 -6.80
C ILE A 37 -7.42 4.52 -6.38
N ALA A 38 -7.15 5.02 -5.17
CA ALA A 38 -7.75 6.27 -4.72
C ALA A 38 -7.28 7.44 -5.60
N LYS A 39 -8.17 8.39 -5.89
CA LYS A 39 -7.83 9.57 -6.71
C LYS A 39 -6.65 10.38 -6.15
N SER A 40 -6.54 10.48 -4.83
CA SER A 40 -5.39 11.14 -4.17
C SER A 40 -4.07 10.45 -4.48
N ASP A 41 -4.08 9.12 -4.58
CA ASP A 41 -2.88 8.34 -4.86
C ASP A 41 -2.55 8.38 -6.35
N ALA A 42 -3.57 8.40 -7.22
CA ALA A 42 -3.38 8.64 -8.65
C ALA A 42 -2.71 10.00 -8.93
N GLN A 43 -3.08 11.05 -8.18
CA GLN A 43 -2.42 12.36 -8.25
C GLN A 43 -0.95 12.32 -7.80
N ARG A 44 -0.59 11.39 -6.91
CA ARG A 44 0.79 11.16 -6.44
C ARG A 44 1.55 10.16 -7.31
N GLY A 45 1.00 9.79 -8.47
CA GLY A 45 1.65 8.92 -9.45
C GLY A 45 1.28 7.44 -9.36
N ALA A 46 0.31 7.05 -8.52
CA ALA A 46 -0.16 5.66 -8.49
C ALA A 46 -0.84 5.28 -9.81
N ARG A 47 -0.46 4.14 -10.36
CA ARG A 47 -0.99 3.57 -11.61
C ARG A 47 -1.25 2.08 -11.39
N PRO A 48 -1.98 1.39 -12.28
CA PRO A 48 -2.16 -0.05 -12.16
C PRO A 48 -0.79 -0.74 -12.09
N GLY A 49 -0.52 -1.47 -10.99
CA GLY A 49 0.79 -2.12 -10.74
C GLY A 49 1.89 -1.21 -10.20
N LEU A 50 1.65 0.10 -10.05
CA LEU A 50 2.61 1.05 -9.49
C LEU A 50 2.01 1.79 -8.29
N MET A 51 2.66 1.65 -7.15
CA MET A 51 2.26 2.33 -5.91
C MET A 51 2.52 3.85 -6.00
N PRO A 52 1.87 4.67 -5.15
CA PRO A 52 2.13 6.11 -5.14
C PRO A 52 3.57 6.43 -4.73
N ASN A 53 4.13 7.50 -5.30
CA ASN A 53 5.51 7.92 -5.03
C ASN A 53 5.67 8.64 -3.67
N SER A 54 4.58 9.13 -3.10
CA SER A 54 4.58 9.92 -1.86
C SER A 54 3.28 9.75 -1.07
N GLY A 55 3.30 10.21 0.19
CA GLY A 55 2.15 10.17 1.08
C GLY A 55 2.12 8.91 1.97
N PRO A 56 1.05 8.74 2.76
CA PRO A 56 0.95 7.66 3.75
C PRO A 56 0.87 6.27 3.12
N ASN A 57 0.31 6.16 1.92
CA ASN A 57 0.15 4.90 1.20
C ASN A 57 1.38 4.55 0.32
N ALA A 58 2.43 5.38 0.34
CA ALA A 58 3.65 5.11 -0.43
C ALA A 58 4.50 4.03 0.25
N PRO A 59 5.01 3.05 -0.52
CA PRO A 59 5.82 1.98 0.05
C PRO A 59 7.13 2.54 0.59
N LEU A 60 7.50 2.08 1.78
CA LEU A 60 8.82 2.37 2.33
C LEU A 60 9.87 1.57 1.57
N SER A 61 11.04 2.19 1.34
CA SER A 61 12.21 1.44 0.87
C SER A 61 12.52 0.29 1.82
N LYS A 62 12.92 -0.87 1.27
CA LYS A 62 13.27 -2.08 2.03
C LYS A 62 14.23 -1.78 3.19
N LYS A 63 15.22 -0.90 2.99
CA LYS A 63 16.18 -0.50 4.04
C LYS A 63 15.52 0.28 5.18
N LYS A 64 14.55 1.13 4.86
CA LYS A 64 13.82 1.94 5.84
C LYS A 64 12.84 1.08 6.64
N ALA A 65 12.15 0.14 5.98
CA ALA A 65 11.30 -0.85 6.65
C ALA A 65 12.09 -1.67 7.67
N LYS A 66 13.21 -2.29 7.26
CA LYS A 66 14.09 -3.04 8.18
C LYS A 66 14.59 -2.21 9.38
N LYS A 67 14.94 -0.94 9.16
CA LYS A 67 15.35 -0.04 10.25
C LYS A 67 14.21 0.26 11.21
N LEU A 68 13.00 0.41 10.70
CA LEU A 68 11.80 0.69 11.49
C LEU A 68 11.45 -0.54 12.34
N GLU A 69 11.45 -1.73 11.74
CA GLU A 69 11.25 -3.02 12.44
C GLU A 69 12.24 -3.20 13.59
N LYS A 70 13.54 -2.97 13.34
CA LYS A 70 14.57 -3.03 14.40
C LYS A 70 14.28 -2.07 15.55
N LYS A 71 13.91 -0.82 15.23
CA LYS A 71 13.58 0.19 16.25
C LYS A 71 12.34 -0.20 17.07
N ILE A 72 11.31 -0.74 16.42
CA ILE A 72 10.12 -1.26 17.11
C ILE A 72 10.53 -2.41 18.03
N ALA A 73 11.33 -3.37 17.56
CA ALA A 73 11.78 -4.50 18.38
C ALA A 73 12.56 -4.06 19.62
N HIS A 74 13.43 -3.05 19.49
CA HIS A 74 14.14 -2.47 20.65
C HIS A 74 13.22 -1.67 21.58
N ALA A 75 12.21 -0.97 21.04
CA ALA A 75 11.24 -0.26 21.86
C ALA A 75 10.37 -1.23 22.66
N ILE A 76 9.93 -2.33 22.05
CA ILE A 76 9.18 -3.40 22.73
C ILE A 76 10.02 -4.02 23.84
N ARG A 77 11.30 -4.35 23.58
CA ARG A 77 12.20 -4.89 24.62
C ARG A 77 12.39 -3.95 25.80
N ARG A 78 12.55 -2.64 25.55
CA ARG A 78 12.63 -1.64 26.62
C ARG A 78 11.33 -1.56 27.41
N LYS A 79 10.19 -1.55 26.73
CA LYS A 79 8.88 -1.55 27.38
C LYS A 79 8.66 -2.80 28.24
N MET A 80 9.04 -3.98 27.76
CA MET A 80 8.96 -5.23 28.54
C MET A 80 9.87 -5.22 29.78
N ALA A 81 11.05 -4.63 29.68
CA ALA A 81 11.94 -4.43 30.82
C ALA A 81 11.41 -3.38 31.82
N GLU A 82 10.76 -2.33 31.33
CA GLU A 82 10.14 -1.27 32.15
C GLU A 82 8.84 -1.74 32.84
N ASP A 83 8.03 -2.56 32.15
CA ASP A 83 6.79 -3.14 32.66
C ASP A 83 7.06 -4.34 33.61
N GLY A 84 8.33 -4.76 33.77
CA GLY A 84 8.75 -5.74 34.78
C GLY A 84 8.41 -7.20 34.47
N GLU A 85 8.01 -7.52 33.24
CA GLU A 85 7.61 -8.87 32.81
C GLU A 85 8.79 -9.71 32.27
N VAL A 86 10.02 -9.29 32.59
CA VAL A 86 11.20 -10.15 32.52
C VAL A 86 11.35 -10.77 33.91
N GLU A 87 10.55 -11.81 34.19
CA GLU A 87 10.98 -12.81 35.15
C GLU A 87 12.38 -13.24 34.69
N MET A 88 13.38 -13.02 35.54
CA MET A 88 14.76 -13.41 35.30
C MET A 88 14.79 -14.91 35.04
N ALA A 89 14.78 -15.30 33.77
CA ALA A 89 15.20 -16.62 33.37
C ALA A 89 16.72 -16.62 33.56
N ASP A 90 17.16 -16.99 34.77
CA ASP A 90 18.51 -17.46 35.04
C ASP A 90 18.72 -18.70 34.17
N LEU A 91 19.20 -18.49 32.94
CA LEU A 91 19.84 -19.52 32.14
C LEU A 91 21.33 -19.25 32.28
N GLU A 92 21.96 -20.13 33.04
CA GLU A 92 23.38 -20.19 33.30
C GLU A 92 24.17 -20.04 31.99
N GLU A 93 25.24 -19.24 32.07
CA GLU A 93 26.29 -19.14 31.07
C GLU A 93 26.93 -20.51 30.89
N ASP A 94 26.46 -21.30 29.92
CA ASP A 94 27.28 -22.35 29.32
C ASP A 94 27.80 -21.85 27.98
N GLU A 95 29.11 -21.59 27.97
CA GLU A 95 29.91 -21.51 26.76
C GLU A 95 29.77 -22.80 25.92
N GLU A 96 29.99 -22.66 24.62
CA GLU A 96 30.16 -23.76 23.64
C GLU A 96 28.91 -24.50 23.15
N ALA A 97 28.27 -23.93 22.13
CA ALA A 97 27.69 -24.72 21.04
C ALA A 97 27.92 -24.00 19.70
N GLU A 98 29.06 -24.32 19.10
CA GLU A 98 29.38 -24.04 17.70
C GLU A 98 28.39 -24.82 16.81
N GLU A 99 27.24 -24.22 16.50
CA GLU A 99 26.34 -24.80 15.49
C GLU A 99 26.89 -24.53 14.09
N GLU A 100 27.64 -25.52 13.60
CA GLU A 100 28.02 -25.71 12.21
C GLU A 100 26.80 -25.48 11.28
N LYS A 101 26.92 -24.51 10.38
CA LYS A 101 26.04 -24.43 9.21
C LYS A 101 26.60 -25.35 8.13
N PRO A 102 25.95 -26.45 7.75
CA PRO A 102 26.33 -27.14 6.53
C PRO A 102 25.93 -26.28 5.33
N ALA A 103 26.95 -25.81 4.61
CA ALA A 103 26.83 -25.28 3.28
C ALA A 103 26.17 -26.32 2.37
N ASN A 104 24.99 -26.00 1.85
CA ASN A 104 24.45 -26.63 0.65
C ASN A 104 24.16 -25.52 -0.37
N GLU A 105 25.24 -24.97 -0.91
CA GLU A 105 25.28 -24.56 -2.30
C GLU A 105 25.30 -25.84 -3.14
N VAL A 106 24.16 -26.22 -3.72
CA VAL A 106 24.16 -27.13 -4.86
C VAL A 106 23.37 -26.47 -5.96
N GLU A 107 24.15 -25.95 -6.91
CA GLU A 107 23.75 -25.57 -8.26
C GLU A 107 22.83 -26.64 -8.85
N MET A 108 21.64 -26.26 -9.31
CA MET A 108 20.88 -27.06 -10.26
C MET A 108 20.75 -26.25 -11.55
N ASP A 109 21.91 -26.06 -12.18
CA ASP A 109 21.99 -25.83 -13.61
C ASP A 109 21.72 -27.17 -14.32
N ASN A 110 20.80 -27.13 -15.29
CA ASN A 110 20.63 -28.06 -16.41
C ASN A 110 20.09 -29.47 -16.13
N ILE A 111 18.77 -29.67 -16.30
CA ILE A 111 18.19 -30.93 -16.77
C ILE A 111 17.26 -30.65 -17.96
N ALA A 112 17.70 -31.17 -19.11
CA ALA A 112 17.03 -31.55 -20.37
C ALA A 112 16.13 -30.56 -21.13
#